data_AF-A0A3C0GFJ6-F1
#
_entry.id   AF-A0A3C0GFJ6-F1
#
_cell.length_a   1.000
_cell.length_b   1.000
_cell.length_c   1.000
_cell.angle_alpha   90.00
_cell.angle_beta   90.00
_cell.angle_gamma   90.00
#
_symmetry.space_group_name_H-M   'P 1'
#
loop_
_entity.id
_entity.type
_entity.pdbx_description
1 polymer ?
#
loop_
_entity_poly.entity_id
_entity_poly.type
_entity_poly.pdbx_seq_one_letter_code
_entity_poly.pdbx_strand_id
1 'polypeptide(L)'
;NNNRNEYYGVDGSLAPSTITGVLNIEPKTIKLFKTMSYESDAAWACTSLFTDLGTGSMLSTFFVQKEGEWFTFIRETEGTRDYRDRNVNGIGVCANVAGPAAAVQITFTLEVGSIVSIGDYIYDSTYTAPVPPATNATIGAPVYSGQVTAIDRVNNIITIDTTVPEPGTGAAGASPAIGGYIFYFKDVVAESHGARGYFMQFTLSNNNTTSVELFAVGGSVMKSFP
;
A
#
# COMPACT_ATOMS: atom_id res chain seq x y z
N ASN A 1 26.11 35.09 2.64
CA ASN A 1 25.80 33.73 3.09
C ASN A 1 26.41 32.78 2.08
N ASN A 2 27.50 32.09 2.44
CA ASN A 2 28.22 31.20 1.52
C ASN A 2 27.60 29.80 1.48
N ASN A 3 26.78 29.47 2.48
CA ASN A 3 26.07 28.21 2.58
C ASN A 3 24.61 28.41 2.16
N ARG A 4 24.14 27.58 1.23
CA ARG A 4 22.71 27.49 0.87
C ARG A 4 21.93 26.81 1.99
N ASN A 5 20.62 27.02 2.04
CA ASN A 5 19.71 26.43 3.03
C ASN A 5 20.04 26.74 4.51
N GLU A 6 20.95 27.66 4.81
CA GLU A 6 21.17 28.19 6.16
C GLU A 6 20.56 29.58 6.26
N TYR A 7 19.82 29.86 7.34
CA TYR A 7 19.25 31.18 7.58
C TYR A 7 19.94 31.85 8.76
N TYR A 8 20.18 33.16 8.64
CA TYR A 8 20.88 33.98 9.65
C TYR A 8 22.32 33.56 10.03
N GLY A 9 22.99 32.72 9.24
CA GLY A 9 24.39 32.34 9.48
C GLY A 9 24.60 31.50 10.75
N VAL A 10 23.55 30.80 11.20
CA VAL A 10 23.65 29.81 12.27
C VAL A 10 23.96 28.46 11.65
N ASP A 11 25.20 28.01 11.78
CA ASP A 11 25.65 26.69 11.33
C ASP A 11 24.73 25.60 11.91
N GLY A 12 24.19 24.75 11.03
CA GLY A 12 23.29 23.65 11.41
C GLY A 12 21.79 23.99 11.47
N SER A 13 21.39 25.27 11.34
CA SER A 13 19.99 25.66 11.18
C SER A 13 19.55 25.56 9.73
N LEU A 14 19.38 24.32 9.25
CA LEU A 14 18.97 24.05 7.87
C LEU A 14 17.47 24.34 7.66
N ALA A 15 17.18 25.26 6.73
CA ALA A 15 15.87 25.51 6.15
C ALA A 15 15.88 24.95 4.72
N PRO A 16 15.39 23.72 4.50
CA PRO A 16 15.48 23.07 3.20
C PRO A 16 14.65 23.80 2.15
N SER A 17 15.18 23.86 0.94
CA SER A 17 14.46 24.34 -0.23
C SER A 17 13.42 23.31 -0.65
N THR A 18 12.17 23.73 -0.84
CA THR A 18 11.07 22.84 -1.22
C THR A 18 10.43 23.27 -2.53
N ILE A 19 10.11 22.31 -3.39
CA ILE A 19 9.37 22.50 -4.63
C ILE A 19 8.12 21.63 -4.59
N THR A 20 6.95 22.24 -4.78
CA THR A 20 5.69 21.53 -4.89
C THR A 20 5.15 21.68 -6.30
N GLY A 21 4.86 20.55 -6.94
CA GLY A 21 4.33 20.49 -8.29
C GLY A 21 3.13 19.56 -8.42
N VAL A 22 2.47 19.59 -9.57
CA VAL A 22 1.31 18.75 -9.86
C VAL A 22 1.46 18.13 -11.25
N LEU A 23 1.40 16.79 -11.32
CA LEU A 23 1.26 16.05 -12.56
C LEU A 23 -0.24 15.88 -12.87
N ASN A 24 -0.72 16.62 -13.86
CA ASN A 24 -2.13 16.65 -14.27
C ASN A 24 -2.27 16.66 -15.80
N ILE A 25 -1.68 15.66 -16.46
CA ILE A 25 -1.94 15.40 -17.88
C ILE A 25 -3.45 15.10 -18.03
N GLU A 26 -4.14 15.42 -19.12
CA GLU A 26 -5.56 15.06 -19.34
C GLU A 26 -6.49 15.05 -18.08
N PRO A 27 -6.91 16.21 -17.53
CA PRO A 27 -7.54 16.31 -16.21
C PRO A 27 -8.88 15.59 -16.04
N LYS A 28 -9.51 15.12 -17.13
CA LYS A 28 -10.80 14.41 -17.10
C LYS A 28 -10.67 12.89 -16.99
N THR A 29 -9.46 12.35 -17.07
CA THR A 29 -9.22 10.90 -17.04
C THR A 29 -8.60 10.48 -15.71
N ILE A 30 -9.09 9.37 -15.15
CA ILE A 30 -8.46 8.72 -14.00
C ILE A 30 -7.16 8.07 -14.49
N LYS A 31 -6.10 8.24 -13.71
CA LYS A 31 -4.76 7.77 -14.04
C LYS A 31 -4.24 6.82 -12.99
N LEU A 32 -3.26 6.04 -13.41
CA LEU A 32 -2.40 5.26 -12.55
C LEU A 32 -0.97 5.79 -12.68
N PHE A 33 -0.42 6.25 -11.56
CA PHE A 33 0.94 6.72 -11.41
C PHE A 33 1.79 5.57 -10.86
N LYS A 34 2.74 5.09 -11.67
CA LYS A 34 3.56 3.91 -11.32
C LYS A 34 4.96 4.27 -10.87
N THR A 35 5.54 5.30 -11.50
CA THR A 35 6.91 5.72 -11.25
C THR A 35 6.99 7.23 -11.20
N MET A 36 8.01 7.72 -10.51
CA MET A 36 8.42 9.11 -10.55
C MET A 36 9.91 9.15 -10.87
N SER A 37 10.31 10.18 -11.61
CA SER A 37 11.70 10.43 -11.90
C SER A 37 11.99 11.92 -11.97
N TYR A 38 13.25 12.30 -11.75
CA TYR A 38 13.70 13.68 -11.90
C TYR A 38 15.16 13.76 -12.31
N GLU A 39 15.49 14.84 -13.02
CA GLU A 39 16.85 15.18 -13.43
C GLU A 39 17.37 16.31 -12.55
N SER A 40 18.47 16.04 -11.83
CA SER A 40 19.13 17.03 -10.95
C SER A 40 20.60 16.65 -10.76
N ASP A 41 21.43 17.64 -10.47
CA ASP A 41 22.83 17.48 -10.08
C ASP A 41 23.00 16.91 -8.65
N ALA A 42 21.93 16.88 -7.85
CA ALA A 42 21.92 16.30 -6.51
C ALA A 42 20.62 15.54 -6.20
N ALA A 43 20.65 14.74 -5.14
CA ALA A 43 19.46 14.04 -4.66
C ALA A 43 18.46 15.02 -4.03
N TRP A 44 17.19 14.85 -4.39
CA TRP A 44 16.04 15.47 -3.76
C TRP A 44 15.20 14.42 -3.02
N ALA A 45 14.79 14.74 -1.80
CA ALA A 45 13.89 13.91 -1.02
C ALA A 45 12.45 14.24 -1.42
N CYS A 46 11.66 13.24 -1.82
CA CYS A 46 10.22 13.43 -1.91
C CYS A 46 9.60 13.26 -0.53
N THR A 47 9.02 14.34 -0.02
CA THR A 47 8.47 14.41 1.35
C THR A 47 6.95 14.27 1.39
N SER A 48 6.29 14.42 0.25
CA SER A 48 4.85 14.26 0.13
C SER A 48 4.47 13.84 -1.29
N LEU A 49 3.61 12.84 -1.38
CA LEU A 49 2.91 12.44 -2.59
C LEU A 49 1.44 12.29 -2.24
N PHE A 50 0.60 12.96 -3.01
CA PHE A 50 -0.84 12.98 -2.78
C PHE A 50 -1.57 12.80 -4.11
N THR A 51 -2.53 11.87 -4.13
CA THR A 51 -3.53 11.76 -5.18
C THR A 51 -4.92 11.82 -4.53
N ASP A 52 -5.92 12.22 -5.30
CA ASP A 52 -7.28 12.39 -4.78
C ASP A 52 -8.03 11.06 -4.58
N LEU A 53 -7.61 10.00 -5.29
CA LEU A 53 -8.18 8.65 -5.22
C LEU A 53 -7.23 7.63 -4.57
N GLY A 54 -6.11 8.07 -4.00
CA GLY A 54 -5.14 7.19 -3.36
C GLY A 54 -4.17 7.96 -2.45
N THR A 55 -3.79 7.36 -1.34
CA THR A 55 -2.74 7.93 -0.47
C THR A 55 -1.42 7.25 -0.83
N GLY A 56 -0.92 7.55 -2.02
CA GLY A 56 0.36 7.03 -2.51
C GLY A 56 1.52 7.65 -1.75
N SER A 57 1.78 7.24 -0.51
CA SER A 57 2.87 7.78 0.29
C SER A 57 4.16 6.98 0.08
N MET A 58 5.22 7.68 -0.32
CA MET A 58 6.56 7.15 -0.48
C MET A 58 7.46 7.69 0.63
N LEU A 59 8.14 6.80 1.35
CA LEU A 59 9.20 7.20 2.25
C LEU A 59 10.40 7.67 1.39
N SER A 60 10.93 8.85 1.68
CA SER A 60 11.98 9.59 0.96
C SER A 60 13.24 8.82 0.47
N THR A 61 13.41 7.54 0.82
CA THR A 61 14.61 6.71 0.63
C THR A 61 14.63 5.84 -0.64
N PHE A 62 13.71 6.04 -1.58
CA PHE A 62 13.57 5.11 -2.73
C PHE A 62 14.07 5.62 -4.08
N PHE A 63 14.62 6.83 -4.18
CA PHE A 63 15.24 7.26 -5.43
C PHE A 63 16.61 6.62 -5.63
N VAL A 64 16.74 5.89 -6.72
CA VAL A 64 18.00 5.30 -7.16
C VAL A 64 18.40 5.99 -8.46
N GLN A 65 19.65 6.46 -8.52
CA GLN A 65 20.17 7.05 -9.74
C GLN A 65 20.39 5.95 -10.80
N LYS A 66 19.82 6.15 -11.98
CA LYS A 66 19.96 5.27 -13.15
C LYS A 66 20.16 6.14 -14.38
N GLU A 67 21.21 5.87 -15.15
CA GLU A 67 21.52 6.61 -16.39
C GLU A 67 21.62 8.14 -16.23
N GLY A 68 21.91 8.62 -15.02
CA GLY A 68 21.99 10.07 -14.70
C GLY A 68 20.67 10.69 -14.21
N GLU A 69 19.57 9.95 -14.26
CA GLU A 69 18.25 10.35 -13.74
C GLU A 69 17.99 9.68 -12.38
N TRP A 70 17.28 10.37 -11.49
CA TRP A 70 16.83 9.79 -10.22
C TRP A 70 15.47 9.12 -10.43
N PHE A 71 15.36 7.82 -10.15
CA PHE A 71 14.17 7.03 -10.44
C PHE A 71 13.62 6.33 -9.20
N THR A 72 12.29 6.27 -9.07
CA THR A 72 11.61 5.50 -8.02
C THR A 72 10.27 4.90 -8.49
N PHE A 73 9.86 3.83 -7.81
CA PHE A 73 8.51 3.29 -7.90
C PHE A 73 7.60 3.95 -6.87
N ILE A 74 6.39 4.31 -7.29
CA ILE A 74 5.35 4.79 -6.38
C ILE A 74 4.70 3.58 -5.73
N ARG A 75 4.71 3.57 -4.40
CA ARG A 75 4.09 2.54 -3.57
C ARG A 75 3.07 3.19 -2.65
N GLU A 76 2.06 2.43 -2.26
CA GLU A 76 1.17 2.83 -1.19
C GLU A 76 1.88 2.57 0.15
N THR A 77 1.54 3.36 1.16
CA THR A 77 2.08 3.16 2.50
C THR A 77 1.41 1.98 3.15
N GLU A 78 2.23 1.06 3.65
CA GLU A 78 1.75 -0.08 4.43
C GLU A 78 0.94 0.41 5.64
N GLY A 79 -0.23 -0.20 5.85
CA GLY A 79 -1.10 0.12 6.98
C GLY A 79 -2.22 1.12 6.70
N THR A 80 -2.23 1.81 5.54
CA THR A 80 -3.44 2.48 5.06
C THR A 80 -4.29 1.46 4.31
N ARG A 81 -5.53 1.23 4.76
CA ARG A 81 -6.43 0.22 4.17
C ARG A 81 -7.73 0.86 3.73
N ASP A 82 -8.05 0.73 2.45
CA ASP A 82 -9.41 0.90 1.94
C ASP A 82 -9.91 -0.46 1.44
N TYR A 83 -11.04 -0.93 1.97
CA TYR A 83 -11.65 -2.21 1.56
C TYR A 83 -12.13 -2.22 0.11
N ARG A 84 -12.09 -1.06 -0.57
CA ARG A 84 -12.39 -0.89 -2.00
C ARG A 84 -11.15 -1.01 -2.89
N ASP A 85 -9.97 -1.19 -2.30
CA ASP A 85 -8.73 -1.32 -3.04
C ASP A 85 -8.69 -2.66 -3.81
N ARG A 86 -7.96 -2.66 -4.93
CA ARG A 86 -7.87 -3.83 -5.82
C ARG A 86 -6.99 -4.95 -5.25
N ASN A 87 -6.17 -4.64 -4.25
CA ASN A 87 -5.41 -5.63 -3.50
C ASN A 87 -6.27 -6.43 -2.51
N VAL A 88 -7.56 -6.07 -2.37
CA VAL A 88 -8.54 -6.77 -1.54
C VAL A 88 -9.26 -7.82 -2.37
N ASN A 89 -9.16 -9.07 -1.93
CA ASN A 89 -9.79 -10.18 -2.63
C ASN A 89 -10.51 -11.09 -1.65
N GLY A 90 -11.71 -11.52 -2.03
CA GLY A 90 -12.51 -12.49 -1.27
C GLY A 90 -11.98 -13.92 -1.43
N ILE A 91 -12.08 -14.72 -0.38
CA ILE A 91 -11.82 -16.16 -0.43
C ILE A 91 -13.14 -16.91 -0.36
N GLY A 92 -13.89 -16.72 0.73
CA GLY A 92 -15.14 -17.44 0.96
C GLY A 92 -15.53 -17.51 2.42
N VAL A 93 -16.57 -18.28 2.71
CA VAL A 93 -17.07 -18.47 4.09
C VAL A 93 -16.22 -19.51 4.81
N CYS A 94 -15.82 -19.19 6.03
CA CYS A 94 -15.09 -20.09 6.91
C CYS A 94 -15.97 -21.27 7.33
N ALA A 95 -15.58 -22.49 6.95
CA ALA A 95 -16.31 -23.70 7.29
C ALA A 95 -15.88 -24.29 8.64
N ASN A 96 -14.59 -24.17 8.97
CA ASN A 96 -14.04 -24.66 10.24
C ASN A 96 -12.79 -23.86 10.63
N VAL A 97 -12.56 -23.71 11.94
CA VAL A 97 -11.36 -23.10 12.50
C VAL A 97 -10.78 -24.03 13.56
N ALA A 98 -9.49 -24.33 13.48
CA ALA A 98 -8.79 -25.18 14.44
C ALA A 98 -7.33 -24.74 14.63
N GLY A 99 -6.68 -25.26 15.68
CA GLY A 99 -5.26 -25.04 15.91
C GLY A 99 -4.94 -23.90 16.90
N PRO A 100 -3.66 -23.75 17.27
CA PRO A 100 -3.20 -22.70 18.19
C PRO A 100 -3.07 -21.35 17.50
N ALA A 101 -2.97 -20.25 18.27
CA ALA A 101 -2.88 -18.88 17.76
C ALA A 101 -1.79 -18.64 16.69
N ALA A 102 -0.63 -19.31 16.81
CA ALA A 102 0.47 -19.19 15.84
C ALA A 102 0.31 -20.05 14.58
N ALA A 103 -0.73 -20.88 14.50
CA ALA A 103 -0.98 -21.79 13.38
C ALA A 103 -2.48 -22.13 13.29
N VAL A 104 -3.34 -21.10 13.25
CA VAL A 104 -4.79 -21.27 13.10
C VAL A 104 -5.09 -21.73 11.68
N GLN A 105 -5.76 -22.86 11.55
CA GLN A 105 -6.18 -23.46 10.29
C GLN A 105 -7.63 -23.08 10.00
N ILE A 106 -7.83 -22.37 8.89
CA ILE A 106 -9.15 -22.02 8.35
C ILE A 106 -9.44 -22.97 7.20
N THR A 107 -10.51 -23.74 7.31
CA THR A 107 -10.98 -24.65 6.25
C THR A 107 -12.11 -24.01 5.47
N PHE A 108 -12.07 -24.14 4.14
CA PHE A 108 -13.11 -23.68 3.23
C PHE A 108 -13.81 -24.86 2.55
N THR A 109 -15.08 -24.69 2.18
CA THR A 109 -15.82 -25.67 1.36
C THR A 109 -15.58 -25.50 -0.14
N LEU A 110 -15.08 -24.33 -0.55
CA LEU A 110 -14.75 -23.97 -1.92
C LEU A 110 -13.23 -24.05 -2.13
N GLU A 111 -12.83 -24.22 -3.39
CA GLU A 111 -11.42 -24.23 -3.78
C GLU A 111 -10.74 -22.91 -3.42
N VAL A 112 -9.60 -23.00 -2.74
CA VAL A 112 -8.76 -21.82 -2.45
C VAL A 112 -8.01 -21.42 -3.72
N GLY A 113 -8.29 -20.24 -4.23
CA GLY A 113 -7.68 -19.71 -5.46
C GLY A 113 -6.15 -19.60 -5.41
N SER A 114 -5.55 -19.42 -6.59
CA SER A 114 -4.09 -19.28 -6.74
C SER A 114 -3.55 -17.91 -6.35
N ILE A 115 -4.41 -16.90 -6.22
CA ILE A 115 -4.00 -15.51 -5.99
C ILE A 115 -3.49 -15.33 -4.55
N VAL A 116 -4.15 -15.92 -3.54
CA VAL A 116 -3.69 -15.82 -2.14
C VAL A 116 -2.30 -16.47 -1.98
N SER A 117 -1.43 -15.79 -1.25
CA SER A 117 -0.01 -16.08 -1.09
C SER A 117 0.41 -16.09 0.38
N ILE A 118 1.52 -16.74 0.67
CA ILE A 118 2.14 -16.70 2.01
C ILE A 118 2.61 -15.26 2.27
N GLY A 119 2.31 -14.73 3.45
CA GLY A 119 2.58 -13.34 3.83
C GLY A 119 1.38 -12.40 3.70
N ASP A 120 0.29 -12.82 3.04
CA ASP A 120 -0.93 -12.00 2.92
C ASP A 120 -1.63 -11.84 4.27
N TYR A 121 -2.34 -10.72 4.44
CA TYR A 121 -3.06 -10.40 5.67
C TYR A 121 -4.54 -10.76 5.55
N ILE A 122 -5.05 -11.59 6.46
CA ILE A 122 -6.40 -12.13 6.44
C ILE A 122 -7.31 -11.33 7.38
N TYR A 123 -8.54 -11.11 6.94
CA TYR A 123 -9.61 -10.46 7.69
C TYR A 123 -10.87 -11.31 7.65
N ASP A 124 -11.58 -11.29 8.76
CA ASP A 124 -12.89 -11.89 8.92
C ASP A 124 -13.95 -10.80 9.04
N SER A 125 -15.13 -11.04 8.50
CA SER A 125 -16.32 -10.24 8.74
C SER A 125 -17.49 -11.15 9.04
N THR A 126 -18.28 -10.80 10.06
CA THR A 126 -19.48 -11.56 10.38
C THR A 126 -20.39 -11.60 9.16
N TYR A 127 -20.80 -12.80 8.75
CA TYR A 127 -21.64 -13.02 7.59
C TYR A 127 -22.83 -13.91 7.97
N THR A 128 -24.04 -13.37 7.87
CA THR A 128 -25.27 -14.12 8.18
C THR A 128 -26.06 -14.43 6.91
N ALA A 129 -25.58 -15.35 6.08
CA ALA A 129 -26.37 -15.89 4.98
C ALA A 129 -25.88 -17.31 4.59
N PRO A 130 -26.71 -18.11 3.89
CA PRO A 130 -26.39 -19.51 3.60
C PRO A 130 -25.21 -19.68 2.64
N VAL A 131 -25.09 -18.84 1.60
CA VAL A 131 -24.05 -18.91 0.55
C VAL A 131 -23.85 -17.51 -0.08
N PRO A 132 -22.61 -17.01 -0.24
CA PRO A 132 -22.33 -15.78 -0.99
C PRO A 132 -22.42 -15.94 -2.52
N PRO A 133 -22.86 -14.92 -3.29
CA PRO A 133 -23.42 -13.64 -2.85
C PRO A 133 -24.91 -13.79 -2.51
N ALA A 134 -25.30 -13.44 -1.28
CA ALA A 134 -26.70 -13.43 -0.85
C ALA A 134 -27.21 -11.99 -0.71
N THR A 135 -28.45 -11.76 -1.14
CA THR A 135 -29.10 -10.44 -1.13
C THR A 135 -29.52 -9.95 0.26
N ASN A 136 -29.49 -10.82 1.29
CA ASN A 136 -29.94 -10.53 2.66
C ASN A 136 -28.86 -10.79 3.72
N ALA A 137 -27.57 -10.72 3.36
CA ALA A 137 -26.49 -10.93 4.32
C ALA A 137 -26.30 -9.68 5.22
N THR A 138 -26.24 -9.89 6.55
CA THR A 138 -25.68 -8.88 7.45
C THR A 138 -24.17 -9.03 7.40
N ILE A 139 -23.46 -7.94 7.11
CA ILE A 139 -22.00 -7.87 7.08
C ILE A 139 -21.53 -6.98 8.23
N GLY A 140 -20.66 -7.52 9.08
CA GLY A 140 -20.08 -6.79 10.20
C GLY A 140 -18.86 -5.97 9.79
N ALA A 141 -18.34 -5.18 10.73
CA ALA A 141 -17.04 -4.53 10.53
C ALA A 141 -15.95 -5.60 10.34
N PRO A 142 -15.03 -5.44 9.37
CA PRO A 142 -13.87 -6.30 9.24
C PRO A 142 -13.02 -6.35 10.51
N VAL A 143 -12.52 -7.54 10.83
CA VAL A 143 -11.62 -7.80 11.95
C VAL A 143 -10.38 -8.49 11.41
N TYR A 144 -9.19 -7.97 11.75
CA TYR A 144 -7.93 -8.60 11.38
C TYR A 144 -7.80 -9.97 12.07
N SER A 145 -7.41 -10.98 11.29
CA SER A 145 -7.31 -12.34 11.80
C SER A 145 -5.89 -12.87 11.90
N GLY A 146 -4.97 -12.40 11.06
CA GLY A 146 -3.57 -12.84 11.09
C GLY A 146 -2.90 -12.81 9.72
N GLN A 147 -1.65 -13.24 9.67
CA GLN A 147 -0.87 -13.37 8.43
C GLN A 147 -0.84 -14.82 7.94
N VAL A 148 -0.95 -15.05 6.63
CA VAL A 148 -0.88 -16.39 6.04
C VAL A 148 0.53 -16.97 6.16
N THR A 149 0.65 -18.15 6.77
CA THR A 149 1.91 -18.89 6.91
C THR A 149 1.99 -20.13 6.04
N ALA A 150 0.85 -20.76 5.73
CA ALA A 150 0.80 -21.91 4.82
C ALA A 150 -0.55 -21.99 4.09
N ILE A 151 -0.54 -22.57 2.90
CA ILE A 151 -1.75 -22.79 2.08
C ILE A 151 -1.72 -24.24 1.58
N ASP A 152 -2.72 -25.01 1.96
CA ASP A 152 -3.00 -26.34 1.43
C ASP A 152 -4.23 -26.28 0.51
N ARG A 153 -3.98 -26.27 -0.80
CA ARG A 153 -5.04 -26.20 -1.81
C ARG A 153 -5.73 -27.55 -2.07
N VAL A 154 -5.17 -28.66 -1.61
CA VAL A 154 -5.80 -29.98 -1.76
C VAL A 154 -6.93 -30.12 -0.75
N ASN A 155 -6.70 -29.66 0.47
CA ASN A 155 -7.69 -29.72 1.55
C ASN A 155 -8.44 -28.40 1.77
N ASN A 156 -8.17 -27.38 0.96
CA ASN A 156 -8.75 -26.03 1.09
C ASN A 156 -8.52 -25.41 2.47
N ILE A 157 -7.29 -25.50 2.97
CA ILE A 157 -6.89 -24.99 4.28
C ILE A 157 -5.91 -23.84 4.10
N ILE A 158 -6.19 -22.71 4.75
CA ILE A 158 -5.24 -21.62 4.94
C ILE A 158 -4.82 -21.62 6.40
N THR A 159 -3.52 -21.67 6.65
CA THR A 159 -2.95 -21.52 7.98
C THR A 159 -2.50 -20.08 8.17
N ILE A 160 -2.93 -19.46 9.27
CA ILE A 160 -2.57 -18.09 9.64
C ILE A 160 -1.88 -18.08 11.01
N ASP A 161 -1.07 -17.05 11.22
CA ASP A 161 -0.52 -16.68 12.53
C ASP A 161 -1.22 -15.40 13.01
N THR A 162 -2.00 -15.52 14.09
CA THR A 162 -2.73 -14.39 14.69
C THR A 162 -1.85 -13.54 15.60
N THR A 163 -0.61 -13.97 15.87
CA THR A 163 0.35 -13.27 16.73
C THR A 163 1.16 -12.22 15.97
N VAL A 164 1.20 -12.32 14.63
CA VAL A 164 1.75 -11.27 13.78
C VAL A 164 0.86 -10.03 13.90
N PRO A 165 1.41 -8.87 14.31
CA PRO A 165 0.64 -7.64 14.40
C PRO A 165 0.17 -7.17 13.03
N GLU A 166 -1.05 -6.63 12.99
CA GLU A 166 -1.60 -5.97 11.83
C GLU A 166 -0.71 -4.77 11.42
N PRO A 167 -0.31 -4.64 10.15
CA PRO A 167 0.46 -3.48 9.71
C PRO A 167 -0.34 -2.19 9.90
N GLY A 168 0.31 -1.10 10.32
CA GLY A 168 -0.30 0.21 10.54
C GLY A 168 -0.93 0.41 11.92
N THR A 169 -1.74 -0.53 12.40
CA THR A 169 -2.45 -0.44 13.70
C THR A 169 -1.70 -1.14 14.83
N GLY A 170 -0.89 -2.15 14.52
CA GLY A 170 -0.20 -2.99 15.49
C GLY A 170 -1.13 -3.90 16.31
N ALA A 171 -2.39 -4.04 15.90
CA ALA A 171 -3.36 -4.88 16.59
C ALA A 171 -3.03 -6.37 16.39
N ALA A 172 -3.19 -7.18 17.44
CA ALA A 172 -3.09 -8.63 17.30
C ALA A 172 -4.29 -9.18 16.52
N GLY A 173 -4.07 -10.28 15.78
CA GLY A 173 -5.13 -10.97 15.07
C GLY A 173 -6.12 -11.65 16.03
N ALA A 174 -7.40 -11.61 15.67
CA ALA A 174 -8.44 -12.40 16.33
C ALA A 174 -8.71 -13.68 15.52
N SER A 175 -8.89 -14.81 16.22
CA SER A 175 -9.30 -16.04 15.54
C SER A 175 -10.62 -15.80 14.77
N PRO A 176 -10.70 -16.15 13.47
CA PRO A 176 -11.93 -16.02 12.69
C PRO A 176 -13.09 -16.78 13.31
N ALA A 177 -14.31 -16.31 13.06
CA ALA A 177 -15.52 -17.02 13.44
C ALA A 177 -15.94 -18.05 12.36
N ILE A 178 -16.42 -19.22 12.79
CA ILE A 178 -17.05 -20.18 11.88
C ILE A 178 -18.30 -19.52 11.28
N GLY A 179 -18.45 -19.59 9.96
CA GLY A 179 -19.50 -18.90 9.20
C GLY A 179 -19.16 -17.45 8.83
N GLY A 180 -18.03 -16.90 9.31
CA GLY A 180 -17.51 -15.60 8.90
C GLY A 180 -17.03 -15.60 7.45
N TYR A 181 -17.11 -14.44 6.78
CA TYR A 181 -16.60 -14.27 5.42
C TYR A 181 -15.15 -13.80 5.46
N ILE A 182 -14.28 -14.61 4.86
CA ILE A 182 -12.84 -14.39 4.85
C ILE A 182 -12.40 -13.74 3.55
N PHE A 183 -11.57 -12.72 3.69
CA PHE A 183 -10.91 -12.02 2.59
C PHE A 183 -9.50 -11.62 3.01
N TYR A 184 -8.67 -11.23 2.05
CA TYR A 184 -7.28 -10.89 2.29
C TYR A 184 -6.88 -9.60 1.61
N PHE A 185 -5.88 -8.95 2.20
CA PHE A 185 -5.11 -7.90 1.58
C PHE A 185 -3.76 -8.46 1.15
N LYS A 186 -3.44 -8.23 -0.13
CA LYS A 186 -2.09 -8.38 -0.64
C LYS A 186 -1.19 -7.28 -0.08
N ASP A 187 0.06 -7.62 0.20
CA ASP A 187 1.07 -6.64 0.60
C ASP A 187 1.25 -5.59 -0.51
N VAL A 188 0.95 -4.34 -0.17
CA VAL A 188 1.03 -3.17 -1.07
C VAL A 188 2.47 -2.82 -1.45
N VAL A 189 3.45 -3.17 -0.62
CA VAL A 189 4.87 -2.94 -0.89
C VAL A 189 5.38 -3.97 -1.90
N ALA A 190 5.01 -5.24 -1.71
CA ALA A 190 5.41 -6.34 -2.59
C ALA A 190 4.72 -6.29 -3.96
N GLU A 191 3.41 -6.05 -4.01
CA GLU A 191 2.65 -6.03 -5.28
C GLU A 191 2.63 -4.66 -5.96
N SER A 192 2.99 -3.58 -5.24
CA SER A 192 3.11 -2.19 -5.72
C SER A 192 2.05 -1.83 -6.76
N HIS A 193 0.83 -1.52 -6.33
CA HIS A 193 -0.26 -1.25 -7.27
C HIS A 193 -0.18 0.12 -7.97
N GLY A 194 0.73 1.01 -7.54
CA GLY A 194 0.81 2.39 -8.00
C GLY A 194 -0.31 3.26 -7.42
N ALA A 195 -0.18 4.58 -7.47
CA ALA A 195 -1.20 5.50 -6.94
C ALA A 195 -2.23 5.87 -8.02
N ARG A 196 -3.51 5.93 -7.68
CA ARG A 196 -4.59 6.34 -8.61
C ARG A 196 -5.08 7.75 -8.31
N GLY A 197 -5.44 8.48 -9.35
CA GLY A 197 -6.02 9.82 -9.20
C GLY A 197 -6.21 10.54 -10.51
N TYR A 198 -6.91 11.66 -10.47
CA TYR A 198 -6.98 12.59 -11.60
C TYR A 198 -5.69 13.39 -11.74
N PHE A 199 -5.04 13.70 -10.62
CA PHE A 199 -3.75 14.35 -10.55
C PHE A 199 -2.89 13.72 -9.44
N MET A 200 -1.60 14.00 -9.51
CA MET A 200 -0.67 13.70 -8.42
C MET A 200 0.08 14.97 -8.04
N GLN A 201 -0.06 15.39 -6.80
CA GLN A 201 0.75 16.44 -6.21
C GLN A 201 1.98 15.81 -5.55
N PHE A 202 3.13 16.45 -5.74
CA PHE A 202 4.39 16.03 -5.13
C PHE A 202 5.10 17.21 -4.48
N THR A 203 5.84 16.93 -3.40
CA THR A 203 6.77 17.89 -2.79
C THR A 203 8.15 17.27 -2.73
N LEU A 204 9.12 17.93 -3.34
CA LEU A 204 10.54 17.63 -3.26
C LEU A 204 11.23 18.61 -2.31
N SER A 205 12.20 18.13 -1.54
CA SER A 205 12.97 18.89 -0.56
C SER A 205 14.45 18.61 -0.71
N ASN A 206 15.28 19.65 -0.62
CA ASN A 206 16.73 19.55 -0.63
C ASN A 206 17.33 20.46 0.46
N ASN A 207 18.28 19.91 1.21
CA ASN A 207 18.95 20.58 2.33
C ASN A 207 20.45 20.81 2.07
N ASN A 208 20.95 20.67 0.83
CA ASN A 208 22.36 20.89 0.53
C ASN A 208 22.76 22.34 0.80
N THR A 209 23.99 22.51 1.27
CA THR A 209 24.59 23.84 1.49
C THR A 209 25.34 24.36 0.26
N THR A 210 25.44 23.57 -0.80
CA THR A 210 25.96 23.96 -2.12
C THR A 210 24.82 24.32 -3.08
N SER A 211 25.17 24.95 -4.22
CA SER A 211 24.21 25.14 -5.31
C SER A 211 23.71 23.79 -5.83
N VAL A 212 22.43 23.72 -6.17
CA VAL A 212 21.74 22.54 -6.72
C VAL A 212 20.77 23.01 -7.79
N GLU A 213 20.67 22.25 -8.88
CA GLU A 213 19.78 22.50 -10.01
C GLU A 213 18.81 21.33 -10.20
N LEU A 214 17.52 21.62 -10.37
CA LEU A 214 16.48 20.64 -10.73
C LEU A 214 15.98 21.00 -12.13
N PHE A 215 16.25 20.14 -13.10
CA PHE A 215 15.99 20.42 -14.52
C PHE A 215 14.59 19.98 -14.94
N ALA A 216 14.17 18.79 -14.49
CA ALA A 216 12.89 18.21 -14.87
C ALA A 216 12.36 17.27 -13.78
N VAL A 217 11.04 17.16 -13.71
CA VAL A 217 10.34 16.14 -12.91
C VAL A 217 9.31 15.47 -13.82
N GLY A 218 9.33 14.15 -13.84
CA GLY A 218 8.47 13.33 -14.68
C GLY A 218 7.98 12.08 -13.95
N GLY A 219 7.23 11.27 -14.68
CA GLY A 219 6.74 9.99 -14.17
C GLY A 219 6.01 9.21 -15.25
N SER A 220 5.96 7.88 -15.07
CA SER A 220 5.16 7.02 -15.95
C SER A 220 3.71 7.03 -15.49
N VAL A 221 2.83 7.48 -16.38
CA VAL A 221 1.40 7.63 -16.14
C VAL A 221 0.62 6.91 -17.22
N MET A 222 -0.32 6.08 -16.81
CA MET A 222 -1.23 5.38 -17.74
C MET A 222 -2.69 5.70 -17.42
N LYS A 223 -3.54 5.64 -18.45
CA LYS A 223 -4.99 5.77 -18.28
C LYS A 223 -5.52 4.55 -17.53
N SER A 224 -6.31 4.78 -16.50
CA SER A 224 -7.03 3.71 -15.81
C SER A 224 -8.32 3.43 -16.56
N PHE A 225 -8.47 2.21 -17.07
CA PHE A 225 -9.74 1.71 -17.59
C PHE A 225 -10.43 0.94 -16.45
N PRO A 226 -11.68 1.28 -16.08
CA PRO A 226 -12.48 0.49 -15.15
C PRO A 226 -12.91 -0.84 -15.76
#